data_AF-A0A0P1AS29-F1
#
_entry.id   AF-A0A0P1AS29-F1
#
_cell.length_a   1.000
_cell.length_b   1.000
_cell.length_c   1.000
_cell.angle_alpha   90.00
_cell.angle_beta   90.00
_cell.angle_gamma   90.00
#
_symmetry.space_group_name_H-M   'P 1'
#
loop_
_entity.id
_entity.type
_entity.pdbx_description
1 polymer ?
#
loop_
_entity_poly.entity_id
_entity_poly.type
_entity_poly.pdbx_seq_one_letter_code
_entity_poly.pdbx_strand_id
1 'polypeptide(L)'
;MDVSKLKNAEKIDNAYVQSTRVRAGRNIRGLSLPPGTTRSERLEVENLIATGLSTLTDELKGKYHPLSSMTKEEEDQLQKDHFLFQKPGGGTLLTGAGAARDWPSGRGIYHNDQKTFLVWCNEEDHMRVISMQSDGNIVEVFARWVKAVEAVEASIKANGYSFMHNEHLGFLGTCPSNLGTGLRASMFVKLEKLGADPHALEAVCTPLGLQPRGSAGEHSAAVGGMWDISNKARIGKSEVELVQTMIDGVGKLIELEKELENGKSYADVLASVGVTHVDQSLIKE
;
A
#
# COMPACT_ATOMS: atom_id res chain seq x y z
N MET A 1 6.03 8.00 13.64
CA MET A 1 4.91 8.05 12.68
C MET A 1 3.99 9.24 13.01
N ASP A 2 4.55 10.43 13.22
CA ASP A 2 3.79 11.60 13.68
C ASP A 2 3.06 12.28 12.52
N VAL A 3 1.74 12.11 12.47
CA VAL A 3 0.86 12.61 11.38
C VAL A 3 0.82 14.14 11.34
N SER A 4 1.02 14.83 12.47
CA SER A 4 0.98 16.30 12.55
C SER A 4 2.09 16.98 11.72
N LYS A 5 3.11 16.22 11.32
CA LYS A 5 4.22 16.70 10.49
C LYS A 5 3.91 16.74 9.00
N LEU A 6 2.79 16.14 8.56
CA LEU A 6 2.34 16.24 7.17
C LEU A 6 1.89 17.67 6.86
N LYS A 7 2.24 18.14 5.67
CA LYS A 7 1.97 19.51 5.20
C LYS A 7 1.41 19.49 3.81
N ASN A 8 0.71 20.56 3.45
CA ASN A 8 0.21 20.81 2.10
C ASN A 8 -0.81 19.78 1.58
N ALA A 9 -1.51 19.06 2.46
CA ALA A 9 -2.49 18.07 2.06
C ALA A 9 -3.66 18.69 1.26
N GLU A 10 -3.93 19.98 1.47
CA GLU A 10 -4.90 20.77 0.72
C GLU A 10 -4.57 20.94 -0.77
N LYS A 11 -3.35 20.60 -1.21
CA LYS A 11 -2.99 20.55 -2.63
C LYS A 11 -3.61 19.38 -3.38
N ILE A 12 -4.09 18.37 -2.66
CA ILE A 12 -4.70 17.19 -3.27
C ILE A 12 -6.14 17.53 -3.66
N ASP A 13 -6.37 17.68 -4.96
CA ASP A 13 -7.70 17.92 -5.51
C ASP A 13 -8.46 16.60 -5.68
N ASN A 14 -9.52 16.42 -4.88
CA ASN A 14 -10.39 15.24 -4.93
C ASN A 14 -11.11 15.06 -6.28
N ALA A 15 -11.17 16.07 -7.14
CA ALA A 15 -11.68 15.91 -8.51
C ALA A 15 -10.81 14.96 -9.36
N TYR A 16 -9.52 14.82 -9.01
CA TYR A 16 -8.56 13.96 -9.72
C TYR A 16 -8.25 12.68 -8.96
N VAL A 17 -8.45 12.63 -7.64
CA VAL A 17 -8.11 11.44 -6.82
C VAL A 17 -9.36 10.63 -6.49
N GLN A 18 -9.47 9.44 -7.05
CA GLN A 18 -10.60 8.53 -6.83
C GLN A 18 -10.49 7.78 -5.49
N SER A 19 -9.28 7.39 -5.09
CA SER A 19 -9.05 6.68 -3.84
C SER A 19 -7.62 6.82 -3.35
N THR A 20 -7.45 6.64 -2.05
CA THR A 20 -6.15 6.67 -1.37
C THR A 20 -5.96 5.42 -0.55
N ARG A 21 -4.74 4.91 -0.50
CA ARG A 21 -4.39 3.69 0.23
C ARG A 21 -2.99 3.77 0.82
N VAL A 22 -2.85 3.37 2.08
CA VAL A 22 -1.56 3.17 2.75
C VAL A 22 -1.45 1.72 3.20
N ARG A 23 -0.34 1.06 2.85
CA ARG A 23 -0.04 -0.28 3.35
C ARG A 23 1.41 -0.45 3.78
N ALA A 24 1.66 -1.32 4.76
CA ALA A 24 3.00 -1.86 5.02
C ALA A 24 2.92 -3.25 5.68
N GLY A 25 4.01 -4.01 5.56
CA GLY A 25 4.21 -5.25 6.30
C GLY A 25 4.77 -5.00 7.70
N ARG A 26 4.41 -5.83 8.67
CA ARG A 26 5.14 -5.97 9.95
C ARG A 26 5.31 -7.46 10.25
N ASN A 27 6.43 -7.81 10.87
CA ASN A 27 6.76 -9.18 11.23
C ASN A 27 7.10 -9.26 12.71
N ILE A 28 6.83 -10.40 13.35
CA ILE A 28 6.94 -10.58 14.81
C ILE A 28 8.28 -11.24 15.13
N ARG A 29 9.13 -10.56 15.89
CA ARG A 29 10.46 -11.05 16.30
C ARG A 29 10.33 -12.31 17.13
N GLY A 30 11.16 -13.30 16.82
CA GLY A 30 11.19 -14.60 17.51
C GLY A 30 10.33 -15.68 16.85
N LEU A 31 9.54 -15.33 15.81
CA LEU A 31 8.78 -16.28 15.00
C LEU A 31 9.31 -16.22 13.56
N SER A 32 9.54 -17.37 12.94
CA SER A 32 10.11 -17.44 11.59
C SER A 32 9.18 -16.83 10.52
N LEU A 33 9.75 -16.10 9.56
CA LEU A 33 9.00 -15.53 8.43
C LEU A 33 8.29 -16.61 7.60
N PRO A 34 7.23 -16.28 6.83
CA PRO A 34 6.39 -17.28 6.15
C PRO A 34 7.11 -18.34 5.30
N PRO A 35 8.21 -18.05 4.58
CA PRO A 35 9.02 -19.08 3.92
C PRO A 35 9.55 -20.17 4.86
N GLY A 36 10.00 -19.79 6.07
CA GLY A 36 10.64 -20.66 7.05
C GLY A 36 9.73 -21.12 8.20
N THR A 37 8.53 -20.56 8.33
CA THR A 37 7.64 -20.87 9.47
C THR A 37 7.21 -22.33 9.53
N THR A 38 7.16 -22.87 10.74
CA THR A 38 6.40 -24.07 11.09
C THR A 38 4.90 -23.76 11.17
N ARG A 39 4.05 -24.80 11.20
CA ARG A 39 2.61 -24.64 11.41
C ARG A 39 2.29 -24.04 12.78
N SER A 40 3.02 -24.43 13.82
CA SER A 40 2.85 -23.92 15.18
C SER A 40 3.21 -22.43 15.29
N GLU A 41 4.36 -22.02 14.73
CA GLU A 41 4.72 -20.59 14.69
C GLU A 41 3.69 -19.77 13.93
N ARG A 42 3.16 -20.29 12.82
CA ARG A 42 2.15 -19.58 12.03
C ARG A 42 0.84 -19.39 12.81
N LEU A 43 0.40 -20.39 13.56
CA LEU A 43 -0.77 -20.29 14.44
C LEU A 43 -0.53 -19.33 15.60
N GLU A 44 0.69 -19.28 16.15
CA GLU A 44 1.06 -18.31 17.17
C GLU A 44 1.00 -16.87 16.63
N VAL A 45 1.51 -16.64 15.42
CA VAL A 45 1.39 -15.35 14.72
C VAL A 45 -0.08 -14.96 14.55
N GLU A 46 -0.92 -15.87 14.08
CA GLU A 46 -2.37 -15.64 13.94
C GLU A 46 -3.01 -15.25 15.27
N ASN A 47 -2.71 -16.00 16.34
CA ASN A 47 -3.25 -15.74 17.68
C ASN A 47 -2.85 -14.35 18.20
N LEU A 48 -1.57 -13.97 18.10
CA LEU A 48 -1.07 -12.66 18.53
C LEU A 48 -1.73 -11.51 17.75
N ILE A 49 -1.82 -11.64 16.42
CA ILE A 49 -2.43 -10.63 15.56
C ILE A 49 -3.94 -10.52 15.83
N ALA A 50 -4.67 -11.64 15.83
CA ALA A 50 -6.10 -11.65 16.08
C ALA A 50 -6.44 -11.11 17.48
N THR A 51 -5.64 -11.44 18.49
CA THR A 51 -5.80 -10.91 19.86
C THR A 51 -5.62 -9.39 19.86
N GLY A 52 -4.55 -8.87 19.25
CA GLY A 52 -4.34 -7.42 19.14
C GLY A 52 -5.47 -6.71 18.41
N LEU A 53 -5.92 -7.27 17.28
CA LEU A 53 -7.00 -6.69 16.49
C LEU A 53 -8.35 -6.71 17.20
N SER A 54 -8.60 -7.68 18.08
CA SER A 54 -9.85 -7.73 18.86
C SER A 54 -9.98 -6.61 19.90
N THR A 55 -8.88 -5.93 20.23
CA THR A 55 -8.89 -4.77 21.14
C THR A 55 -9.25 -3.46 20.45
N LEU A 56 -9.34 -3.46 19.12
CA LEU A 56 -9.62 -2.25 18.34
C LEU A 56 -11.06 -1.76 18.56
N THR A 57 -11.19 -0.45 18.77
CA THR A 57 -12.44 0.25 19.08
C THR A 57 -12.69 1.38 18.08
N ASP A 58 -13.84 2.06 18.23
CA ASP A 58 -14.26 3.19 17.40
C ASP A 58 -14.22 2.87 15.90
N GLU A 59 -13.63 3.76 15.09
CA GLU A 59 -13.45 3.59 13.64
C GLU A 59 -12.65 2.33 13.24
N LEU A 60 -11.85 1.77 14.16
CA LEU A 60 -11.03 0.60 13.90
C LEU A 60 -11.71 -0.72 14.29
N LYS A 61 -12.87 -0.64 14.98
CA LYS A 61 -13.63 -1.82 15.40
C LYS A 61 -14.07 -2.66 14.19
N GLY A 62 -13.95 -3.96 14.33
CA GLY A 62 -14.17 -4.91 13.25
C GLY A 62 -14.10 -6.35 13.70
N LYS A 63 -13.90 -7.24 12.73
CA LYS A 63 -13.89 -8.69 12.94
C LYS A 63 -12.72 -9.35 12.21
N TYR A 64 -12.12 -10.35 12.87
CA TYR A 64 -11.16 -11.27 12.25
C TYR A 64 -11.90 -12.47 11.64
N HIS A 65 -11.54 -12.81 10.41
CA HIS A 65 -12.09 -13.90 9.63
C HIS A 65 -10.96 -14.88 9.29
N PRO A 66 -10.78 -15.98 10.04
CA PRO A 66 -9.84 -17.03 9.69
C PRO A 66 -10.26 -17.67 8.37
N LEU A 67 -9.31 -17.83 7.45
CA LEU A 67 -9.58 -18.45 6.15
C LEU A 67 -10.01 -19.91 6.29
N SER A 68 -9.59 -20.61 7.35
CA SER A 68 -9.99 -22.00 7.60
C SER A 68 -11.47 -22.18 7.97
N SER A 69 -12.15 -21.10 8.38
CA SER A 69 -13.56 -21.12 8.77
C SER A 69 -14.42 -20.18 7.92
N MET A 70 -13.86 -19.59 6.87
CA MET A 70 -14.56 -18.66 5.98
C MET A 70 -15.50 -19.44 5.07
N THR A 71 -16.75 -19.00 4.96
CA THR A 71 -17.69 -19.61 4.01
C THR A 71 -17.36 -19.19 2.57
N LYS A 72 -17.89 -19.91 1.58
CA LYS A 72 -17.65 -19.56 0.18
C LYS A 72 -18.24 -18.19 -0.18
N GLU A 73 -19.40 -17.88 0.39
CA GLU A 73 -20.07 -16.60 0.19
C GLU A 73 -19.28 -15.44 0.80
N GLU A 74 -18.72 -15.61 2.01
CA GLU A 74 -17.83 -14.63 2.62
C GLU A 74 -16.55 -14.45 1.78
N GLU A 75 -15.96 -15.54 1.31
CA GLU A 75 -14.78 -15.53 0.45
C GLU A 75 -15.05 -14.75 -0.84
N ASP A 76 -16.12 -15.09 -1.55
CA ASP A 76 -16.50 -14.46 -2.82
C ASP A 76 -16.80 -12.98 -2.65
N GLN A 77 -17.47 -12.60 -1.56
CA GLN A 77 -17.74 -11.19 -1.26
C GLN A 77 -16.44 -10.41 -0.99
N LEU A 78 -15.52 -10.95 -0.18
CA LEU A 78 -14.24 -10.30 0.10
C LEU A 78 -13.33 -10.23 -1.14
N GLN A 79 -13.41 -11.20 -2.05
CA GLN A 79 -12.73 -11.13 -3.34
C GLN A 79 -13.33 -10.05 -4.26
N LYS A 80 -14.66 -9.97 -4.33
CA LYS A 80 -15.37 -8.94 -5.10
C LYS A 80 -15.07 -7.52 -4.59
N ASP A 81 -14.91 -7.37 -3.29
CA ASP A 81 -14.53 -6.11 -2.66
C ASP A 81 -13.02 -5.80 -2.81
N HIS A 82 -12.25 -6.67 -3.45
CA HIS A 82 -10.79 -6.59 -3.60
C HIS A 82 -10.02 -6.58 -2.26
N PHE A 83 -10.59 -7.20 -1.23
CA PHE A 83 -10.02 -7.26 0.11
C PHE A 83 -9.27 -8.55 0.39
N LEU A 84 -9.70 -9.66 -0.19
CA LEU A 84 -9.10 -10.96 0.09
C LEU A 84 -7.85 -11.19 -0.75
N PHE A 85 -6.77 -11.61 -0.09
CA PHE A 85 -5.62 -12.18 -0.77
C PHE A 85 -5.93 -13.62 -1.19
N GLN A 86 -5.48 -14.01 -2.38
CA GLN A 86 -5.76 -15.33 -2.92
C GLN A 86 -4.67 -16.33 -2.53
N LYS A 87 -5.01 -17.63 -2.56
CA LYS A 87 -4.01 -18.68 -2.45
C LYS A 87 -2.94 -18.46 -3.53
N PRO A 88 -1.64 -18.40 -3.17
CA PRO A 88 -0.60 -18.31 -4.17
C PRO A 88 -0.67 -19.49 -5.14
N GLY A 89 -0.81 -19.19 -6.44
CA GLY A 89 -0.85 -20.20 -7.49
C GLY A 89 0.50 -20.90 -7.68
N GLY A 90 0.48 -22.01 -8.44
CA GLY A 90 1.71 -22.66 -8.90
C GLY A 90 2.57 -21.69 -9.73
N GLY A 91 3.89 -21.70 -9.50
CA GLY A 91 4.82 -20.81 -10.20
C GLY A 91 4.90 -19.37 -9.68
N THR A 92 4.10 -19.00 -8.67
CA THR A 92 4.25 -17.69 -8.00
C THR A 92 5.47 -17.67 -7.07
N LEU A 93 6.01 -16.47 -6.82
CA LEU A 93 7.13 -16.26 -5.88
C LEU A 93 6.84 -16.88 -4.50
N LEU A 94 5.63 -16.70 -3.97
CA LEU A 94 5.25 -17.20 -2.65
C LEU A 94 5.21 -18.73 -2.58
N THR A 95 4.80 -19.40 -3.67
CA THR A 95 4.87 -20.86 -3.77
C THR A 95 6.31 -21.33 -3.87
N GLY A 96 7.13 -20.69 -4.73
CA GLY A 96 8.55 -21.04 -4.89
C GLY A 96 9.38 -20.82 -3.63
N ALA A 97 9.04 -19.79 -2.83
CA ALA A 97 9.67 -19.50 -1.55
C ALA A 97 9.13 -20.35 -0.39
N GLY A 98 8.10 -21.18 -0.60
CA GLY A 98 7.53 -22.02 0.45
C GLY A 98 6.57 -21.31 1.41
N ALA A 99 6.15 -20.07 1.14
CA ALA A 99 5.18 -19.33 1.96
C ALA A 99 3.75 -19.89 1.86
N ALA A 100 3.45 -20.66 0.80
CA ALA A 100 2.12 -21.24 0.55
C ALA A 100 1.83 -22.57 1.30
N ARG A 101 2.76 -23.09 2.11
CA ARG A 101 2.62 -24.37 2.82
C ARG A 101 1.41 -24.39 3.78
N ASP A 102 0.76 -25.54 3.92
CA ASP A 102 -0.38 -25.79 4.83
C ASP A 102 -1.58 -24.83 4.67
N TRP A 103 -1.77 -24.26 3.47
CA TRP A 103 -2.91 -23.38 3.19
C TRP A 103 -4.25 -24.09 3.46
N PRO A 104 -5.25 -23.45 4.13
CA PRO A 104 -5.28 -22.07 4.62
C PRO A 104 -4.90 -21.90 6.11
N SER A 105 -4.30 -22.89 6.77
CA SER A 105 -4.04 -22.89 8.23
C SER A 105 -3.24 -21.67 8.67
N GLY A 106 -3.68 -20.97 9.71
CA GLY A 106 -2.97 -19.79 10.25
C GLY A 106 -3.18 -18.50 9.46
N ARG A 107 -4.03 -18.49 8.43
CA ARG A 107 -4.27 -17.32 7.58
C ARG A 107 -5.63 -16.74 7.86
N GLY A 108 -5.74 -15.43 7.74
CA GLY A 108 -7.01 -14.75 7.88
C GLY A 108 -6.94 -13.29 7.48
N ILE A 109 -8.08 -12.65 7.52
CA ILE A 109 -8.25 -11.25 7.23
C ILE A 109 -9.05 -10.59 8.34
N TYR A 110 -8.61 -9.41 8.76
CA TYR A 110 -9.42 -8.50 9.55
C TYR A 110 -9.88 -7.35 8.66
N HIS A 111 -11.09 -6.86 8.89
CA HIS A 111 -11.47 -5.53 8.45
C HIS A 111 -12.36 -4.85 9.49
N ASN A 112 -12.29 -3.52 9.53
CA ASN A 112 -13.22 -2.73 10.32
C ASN A 112 -14.64 -2.77 9.71
N ASP A 113 -15.64 -2.33 10.48
CA ASP A 113 -17.04 -2.33 10.06
C ASP A 113 -17.27 -1.48 8.80
N GLN A 114 -16.48 -0.39 8.64
CA GLN A 114 -16.56 0.51 7.49
C GLN A 114 -15.74 0.06 6.27
N LYS A 115 -14.99 -1.05 6.35
CA LYS A 115 -14.13 -1.55 5.27
C LYS A 115 -13.08 -0.53 4.76
N THR A 116 -12.67 0.39 5.64
CA THR A 116 -11.61 1.40 5.39
C THR A 116 -10.28 1.03 6.03
N PHE A 117 -10.24 -0.05 6.81
CA PHE A 117 -9.05 -0.59 7.45
C PHE A 117 -9.06 -2.12 7.40
N LEU A 118 -7.96 -2.72 6.97
CA LEU A 118 -7.80 -4.16 6.80
C LEU A 118 -6.44 -4.64 7.29
N VAL A 119 -6.38 -5.89 7.76
CA VAL A 119 -5.12 -6.58 8.04
C VAL A 119 -5.15 -7.97 7.43
N TRP A 120 -4.20 -8.28 6.56
CA TRP A 120 -3.96 -9.65 6.13
C TRP A 120 -2.99 -10.31 7.10
N CYS A 121 -3.28 -11.55 7.47
CA CYS A 121 -2.49 -12.35 8.39
C CYS A 121 -1.88 -13.55 7.66
N ASN A 122 -0.56 -13.71 7.77
CA ASN A 122 0.22 -14.85 7.27
C ASN A 122 0.13 -15.12 5.75
N GLU A 123 0.09 -14.06 4.94
CA GLU A 123 0.17 -14.15 3.48
C GLU A 123 1.63 -14.21 3.01
N GLU A 124 2.25 -13.07 2.66
CA GLU A 124 3.69 -12.95 2.38
C GLU A 124 4.50 -12.58 3.64
N ASP A 125 3.90 -11.78 4.51
CA ASP A 125 4.42 -11.34 5.81
C ASP A 125 3.43 -11.79 6.92
N HIS A 126 3.85 -11.70 8.18
CA HIS A 126 2.97 -12.01 9.33
C HIS A 126 1.73 -11.14 9.33
N MET A 127 1.89 -9.83 9.15
CA MET A 127 0.79 -8.89 8.97
C MET A 127 1.06 -7.93 7.83
N ARG A 128 0.03 -7.67 7.02
CA ARG A 128 0.00 -6.56 6.06
C ARG A 128 -1.16 -5.65 6.43
N VAL A 129 -0.83 -4.49 6.96
CA VAL A 129 -1.78 -3.50 7.44
C VAL A 129 -2.12 -2.55 6.32
N ILE A 130 -3.42 -2.33 6.08
CA ILE A 130 -3.94 -1.56 4.96
C ILE A 130 -4.98 -0.56 5.51
N SER A 131 -4.84 0.71 5.19
CA SER A 131 -5.88 1.72 5.37
C SER A 131 -6.20 2.31 4.01
N MET A 132 -7.48 2.52 3.70
CA MET A 132 -7.91 3.08 2.42
C MET A 132 -9.28 3.75 2.51
N GLN A 133 -9.54 4.69 1.60
CA GLN A 133 -10.86 5.31 1.41
C GLN A 133 -11.02 5.88 0.00
N SER A 134 -12.27 6.20 -0.38
CA SER A 134 -12.67 6.67 -1.71
C SER A 134 -12.56 8.19 -1.88
N ASP A 135 -11.41 8.76 -1.53
CA ASP A 135 -11.05 10.17 -1.76
C ASP A 135 -9.52 10.35 -1.68
N GLY A 136 -9.05 11.60 -1.77
CA GLY A 136 -7.65 12.00 -1.67
C GLY A 136 -7.15 12.30 -0.24
N ASN A 137 -7.91 12.04 0.82
CA ASN A 137 -7.54 12.41 2.20
C ASN A 137 -6.50 11.45 2.80
N ILE A 138 -5.28 11.50 2.29
CA ILE A 138 -4.18 10.66 2.75
C ILE A 138 -3.80 10.87 4.21
N VAL A 139 -4.06 12.06 4.77
CA VAL A 139 -3.76 12.37 6.17
C VAL A 139 -4.62 11.51 7.09
N GLU A 140 -5.92 11.42 6.80
CA GLU A 140 -6.84 10.55 7.55
C GLU A 140 -6.51 9.07 7.35
N VAL A 141 -6.28 8.65 6.10
CA VAL A 141 -5.88 7.26 5.78
C VAL A 141 -4.63 6.86 6.56
N PHE A 142 -3.62 7.74 6.60
CA PHE A 142 -2.37 7.50 7.32
C PHE A 142 -2.57 7.53 8.84
N ALA A 143 -3.36 8.47 9.39
CA ALA A 143 -3.68 8.52 10.81
C ALA A 143 -4.34 7.22 11.30
N ARG A 144 -5.33 6.73 10.55
CA ARG A 144 -6.00 5.46 10.82
C ARG A 144 -5.02 4.29 10.76
N TRP A 145 -4.11 4.28 9.78
CA TRP A 145 -3.07 3.27 9.65
C TRP A 145 -2.12 3.26 10.86
N VAL A 146 -1.63 4.43 11.29
CA VAL A 146 -0.72 4.57 12.43
C VAL A 146 -1.39 4.09 13.72
N LYS A 147 -2.60 4.57 14.01
CA LYS A 147 -3.38 4.17 15.20
C LYS A 147 -3.53 2.65 15.29
N ALA A 148 -3.80 2.00 14.16
CA ALA A 148 -3.96 0.55 14.13
C ALA A 148 -2.65 -0.22 14.32
N VAL A 149 -1.55 0.22 13.68
CA VAL A 149 -0.23 -0.41 13.88
C VAL A 149 0.22 -0.28 15.32
N GLU A 150 0.06 0.90 15.93
CA GLU A 150 0.43 1.14 17.33
C GLU A 150 -0.39 0.27 18.31
N ALA A 151 -1.69 0.11 18.06
CA ALA A 151 -2.55 -0.75 18.87
C ALA A 151 -2.14 -2.23 18.79
N VAL A 152 -1.87 -2.74 17.57
CA VAL A 152 -1.39 -4.12 17.38
C VAL A 152 0.01 -4.30 18.01
N GLU A 153 0.90 -3.31 17.86
CA GLU A 153 2.24 -3.35 18.46
C GLU A 153 2.17 -3.39 19.99
N ALA A 154 1.29 -2.59 20.60
CA ALA A 154 1.08 -2.59 22.04
C ALA A 154 0.61 -3.96 22.55
N SER A 155 -0.32 -4.61 21.85
CA SER A 155 -0.78 -5.96 22.19
C SER A 155 0.34 -7.01 22.06
N ILE A 156 1.11 -6.97 20.97
CA ILE A 156 2.24 -7.88 20.76
C ILE A 156 3.29 -7.70 21.86
N LYS A 157 3.59 -6.45 22.25
CA LYS A 157 4.49 -6.14 23.38
C LYS A 157 3.98 -6.66 24.72
N ALA A 158 2.68 -6.52 24.99
CA ALA A 158 2.07 -7.06 26.21
C ALA A 158 2.19 -8.59 26.32
N ASN A 159 2.31 -9.28 25.19
CA ASN A 159 2.52 -10.73 25.11
C ASN A 159 4.02 -11.13 25.04
N GLY A 160 4.95 -10.20 25.30
CA GLY A 160 6.39 -10.49 25.35
C GLY A 160 7.10 -10.51 23.99
N TYR A 161 6.42 -10.09 22.93
CA TYR A 161 6.97 -10.02 21.58
C TYR A 161 7.26 -8.57 21.16
N SER A 162 7.84 -8.41 19.98
CA SER A 162 8.06 -7.10 19.35
C SER A 162 8.07 -7.25 17.83
N PHE A 163 7.99 -6.14 17.10
CA PHE A 163 8.23 -6.21 15.66
C PHE A 163 9.70 -6.46 15.32
N MET A 164 9.93 -7.18 14.23
CA MET A 164 11.26 -7.39 13.64
C MET A 164 11.77 -6.06 13.09
N HIS A 165 12.65 -5.42 13.85
CA HIS A 165 13.31 -4.17 13.47
C HIS A 165 14.83 -4.27 13.64
N ASN A 166 15.57 -3.73 12.69
CA ASN A 166 17.02 -3.58 12.71
C ASN A 166 17.39 -2.10 12.53
N GLU A 167 18.43 -1.62 13.23
CA GLU A 167 18.81 -0.19 13.18
C GLU A 167 19.22 0.29 11.79
N HIS A 168 19.85 -0.57 10.98
CA HIS A 168 20.28 -0.23 9.63
C HIS A 168 19.17 -0.44 8.58
N LEU A 169 18.44 -1.57 8.68
CA LEU A 169 17.47 -1.98 7.67
C LEU A 169 16.03 -1.57 7.97
N GLY A 170 15.73 -1.03 9.15
CA GLY A 170 14.37 -0.74 9.60
C GLY A 170 13.57 -2.00 9.91
N PHE A 171 12.26 -1.97 9.65
CA PHE A 171 11.39 -3.14 9.74
C PHE A 171 11.77 -4.18 8.68
N LEU A 172 11.85 -5.43 9.12
CA LEU A 172 12.17 -6.54 8.23
C LEU A 172 10.91 -7.10 7.57
N GLY A 173 11.00 -7.34 6.27
CA GLY A 173 9.99 -8.01 5.45
C GLY A 173 10.54 -9.34 4.92
N THR A 174 9.64 -10.24 4.50
CA THR A 174 10.03 -11.48 3.81
C THR A 174 10.82 -11.20 2.53
N CYS A 175 10.37 -10.22 1.74
CA CYS A 175 11.05 -9.78 0.54
C CYS A 175 11.99 -8.61 0.85
N PRO A 176 13.25 -8.61 0.37
CA PRO A 176 14.17 -7.46 0.53
C PRO A 176 13.62 -6.13 0.02
N SER A 177 12.70 -6.14 -0.95
CA SER A 177 12.07 -4.91 -1.47
C SER A 177 11.12 -4.25 -0.47
N ASN A 178 10.72 -4.96 0.60
CA ASN A 178 9.79 -4.48 1.63
C ASN A 178 10.50 -4.10 2.95
N LEU A 179 11.83 -3.98 2.95
CA LEU A 179 12.60 -3.48 4.10
C LEU A 179 12.38 -1.98 4.36
N GLY A 180 12.92 -1.48 5.47
CA GLY A 180 12.82 -0.09 5.89
C GLY A 180 11.50 0.17 6.60
N THR A 181 10.68 1.06 6.04
CA THR A 181 9.31 1.24 6.49
C THR A 181 8.38 0.15 5.96
N GLY A 182 8.76 -0.48 4.83
CA GLY A 182 7.89 -1.32 4.01
C GLY A 182 6.65 -0.58 3.48
N LEU A 183 6.57 0.74 3.65
CA LEU A 183 5.36 1.52 3.43
C LEU A 183 5.17 1.85 1.97
N ARG A 184 3.99 1.51 1.45
CA ARG A 184 3.47 1.97 0.17
C ARG A 184 2.19 2.76 0.40
N ALA A 185 2.32 4.07 0.34
CA ALA A 185 1.22 4.99 0.14
C ALA A 185 0.97 5.13 -1.36
N SER A 186 -0.30 5.13 -1.75
CA SER A 186 -0.71 5.30 -3.13
C SER A 186 -2.03 6.05 -3.25
N MET A 187 -2.20 6.73 -4.38
CA MET A 187 -3.42 7.38 -4.78
C MET A 187 -3.77 6.93 -6.20
N PHE A 188 -5.06 6.70 -6.44
CA PHE A 188 -5.57 6.42 -7.77
C PHE A 188 -6.02 7.74 -8.41
N VAL A 189 -5.18 8.26 -9.32
CA VAL A 189 -5.24 9.63 -9.82
C VAL A 189 -5.60 9.65 -11.31
N LYS A 190 -6.53 10.52 -11.70
CA LYS A 190 -6.85 10.80 -13.09
C LYS A 190 -5.82 11.76 -13.68
N LEU A 191 -5.04 11.29 -14.65
CA LEU A 191 -4.03 12.03 -15.40
C LEU A 191 -4.22 11.70 -16.88
N GLU A 192 -5.28 12.24 -17.48
CA GLU A 192 -5.73 11.88 -18.83
C GLU A 192 -4.78 12.43 -19.88
N LYS A 193 -4.35 13.69 -19.74
CA LYS A 193 -3.41 14.34 -20.66
C LYS A 193 -1.97 14.05 -20.28
N LEU A 194 -1.59 14.21 -19.01
CA LEU A 194 -0.21 14.03 -18.53
C LEU A 194 0.24 12.58 -18.71
N GLY A 195 -0.65 11.64 -18.40
CA GLY A 195 -0.43 10.20 -18.52
C GLY A 195 -0.68 9.63 -19.91
N ALA A 196 -0.86 10.44 -20.95
CA ALA A 196 -1.06 9.94 -22.32
C ALA A 196 0.14 9.09 -22.82
N ASP A 197 1.35 9.47 -22.39
CA ASP A 197 2.57 8.68 -22.59
C ASP A 197 3.07 8.10 -21.25
N PRO A 198 3.00 6.76 -21.08
CA PRO A 198 3.48 6.10 -19.86
C PRO A 198 4.96 6.35 -19.55
N HIS A 199 5.82 6.45 -20.57
CA HIS A 199 7.24 6.69 -20.39
C HIS A 199 7.51 8.13 -19.98
N ALA A 200 6.76 9.09 -20.54
CA ALA A 200 6.80 10.48 -20.10
C ALA A 200 6.38 10.59 -18.63
N LEU A 201 5.27 9.94 -18.27
CA LEU A 201 4.76 9.96 -16.90
C LEU A 201 5.77 9.34 -15.91
N GLU A 202 6.42 8.23 -16.29
CA GLU A 202 7.50 7.65 -15.49
C GLU A 202 8.69 8.60 -15.31
N ALA A 203 9.07 9.31 -16.37
CA ALA A 203 10.13 10.32 -16.33
C ALA A 203 9.77 11.51 -15.42
N VAL A 204 8.52 11.97 -15.43
CA VAL A 204 8.01 13.01 -14.52
C VAL A 204 7.95 12.51 -13.06
N CYS A 205 7.51 11.27 -12.85
CA CYS A 205 7.37 10.68 -11.51
C CYS A 205 8.72 10.38 -10.83
N THR A 206 9.73 9.99 -11.61
CA THR A 206 11.04 9.57 -11.08
C THR A 206 11.72 10.61 -10.17
N PRO A 207 11.91 11.87 -10.58
CA PRO A 207 12.52 12.89 -9.71
C PRO A 207 11.64 13.26 -8.52
N LEU A 208 10.32 13.04 -8.61
CA LEU A 208 9.37 13.21 -7.50
C LEU A 208 9.42 12.04 -6.49
N GLY A 209 10.22 11.00 -6.74
CA GLY A 209 10.29 9.82 -5.89
C GLY A 209 9.04 8.93 -5.98
N LEU A 210 8.29 9.05 -7.08
CA LEU A 210 7.05 8.33 -7.34
C LEU A 210 7.25 7.19 -8.35
N GLN A 211 6.30 6.26 -8.37
CA GLN A 211 6.17 5.19 -9.35
C GLN A 211 4.72 5.13 -9.84
N PRO A 212 4.47 5.35 -11.15
CA PRO A 212 3.16 5.14 -11.75
C PRO A 212 2.94 3.66 -12.09
N ARG A 213 1.70 3.19 -11.95
CA ARG A 213 1.24 1.88 -12.41
C ARG A 213 -0.15 2.02 -13.04
N GLY A 214 -0.50 1.11 -13.95
CA GLY A 214 -1.84 1.08 -14.55
C GLY A 214 -2.94 0.70 -13.56
N SER A 215 -4.18 0.71 -14.05
CA SER A 215 -5.38 0.65 -13.20
C SER A 215 -5.60 -0.67 -12.47
N ALA A 216 -5.00 -1.77 -12.96
CA ALA A 216 -5.03 -3.07 -12.30
C ALA A 216 -3.72 -3.41 -11.56
N GLY A 217 -2.84 -2.41 -11.36
CA GLY A 217 -1.58 -2.56 -10.66
C GLY A 217 -0.37 -2.79 -11.58
N GLU A 218 0.61 -3.53 -11.05
CA GLU A 218 1.92 -3.72 -11.70
C GLU A 218 1.78 -4.38 -13.07
N HIS A 219 2.43 -3.81 -14.09
CA HIS A 219 2.38 -4.27 -15.48
C HIS A 219 1.00 -4.23 -16.16
N SER A 220 0.03 -3.50 -15.60
CA SER A 220 -1.26 -3.24 -16.25
C SER A 220 -1.26 -1.90 -16.99
N ALA A 221 -2.15 -1.76 -17.98
CA ALA A 221 -2.41 -0.48 -18.63
C ALA A 221 -3.29 0.43 -17.75
N ALA A 222 -3.13 1.74 -17.90
CA ALA A 222 -4.10 2.70 -17.38
C ALA A 222 -5.39 2.65 -18.22
N VAL A 223 -6.54 2.69 -17.56
CA VAL A 223 -7.86 2.71 -18.18
C VAL A 223 -8.49 4.07 -17.88
N GLY A 224 -8.90 4.79 -18.92
CA GLY A 224 -9.54 6.11 -18.77
C GLY A 224 -8.65 7.18 -18.11
N GLY A 225 -7.32 7.10 -18.33
CA GLY A 225 -6.37 8.02 -17.72
C GLY A 225 -6.15 7.82 -16.22
N MET A 226 -6.60 6.70 -15.65
CA MET A 226 -6.47 6.45 -14.21
C MET A 226 -5.19 5.68 -13.86
N TRP A 227 -4.37 6.26 -13.00
CA TRP A 227 -3.04 5.78 -12.62
C TRP A 227 -2.94 5.52 -11.11
N ASP A 228 -2.39 4.36 -10.74
CA ASP A 228 -1.97 4.07 -9.36
C ASP A 228 -0.58 4.66 -9.13
N ILE A 229 -0.53 5.85 -8.53
CA ILE A 229 0.70 6.56 -8.20
C ILE A 229 1.10 6.21 -6.78
N SER A 230 2.36 5.80 -6.56
CA SER A 230 2.85 5.44 -5.23
C SER A 230 4.29 5.86 -4.96
N ASN A 231 4.70 5.92 -3.70
CA ASN A 231 6.08 6.23 -3.35
C ASN A 231 6.99 5.07 -3.78
N LYS A 232 8.11 5.40 -4.44
CA LYS A 232 9.09 4.42 -4.93
C LYS A 232 9.97 3.88 -3.81
N ALA A 233 10.46 4.77 -2.94
CA ALA A 233 11.33 4.40 -1.83
C ALA A 233 10.55 3.66 -0.72
N ARG A 234 11.21 2.69 -0.08
CA ARG A 234 10.72 1.93 1.09
C ARG A 234 11.68 2.04 2.28
N ILE A 235 12.98 2.11 1.98
CA ILE A 235 14.10 2.27 2.92
C ILE A 235 14.76 3.64 2.74
N GLY A 236 15.36 4.19 3.81
CA GLY A 236 16.09 5.46 3.79
C GLY A 236 15.22 6.72 4.00
N LYS A 237 13.91 6.55 4.20
CA LYS A 237 12.96 7.60 4.58
C LYS A 237 12.01 7.04 5.63
N SER A 238 11.55 7.87 6.56
CA SER A 238 10.49 7.53 7.51
C SER A 238 9.12 7.43 6.85
N GLU A 239 8.15 6.80 7.51
CA GLU A 239 6.77 6.70 7.01
C GLU A 239 6.17 8.08 6.70
N VAL A 240 6.42 9.07 7.54
CA VAL A 240 5.93 10.44 7.37
C VAL A 240 6.55 11.09 6.12
N GLU A 241 7.86 10.93 5.89
CA GLU A 241 8.52 11.47 4.71
C GLU A 241 8.04 10.80 3.41
N LEU A 242 7.70 9.51 3.46
CA LEU A 242 7.13 8.79 2.32
C LEU A 242 5.70 9.26 2.01
N VAL A 243 4.87 9.50 3.03
CA VAL A 243 3.54 10.07 2.85
C VAL A 243 3.62 11.54 2.39
N GLN A 244 4.57 12.32 2.90
CA GLN A 244 4.82 13.68 2.41
C GLN A 244 5.27 13.67 0.93
N THR A 245 6.12 12.71 0.54
CA THR A 245 6.51 12.51 -0.87
C THR A 245 5.28 12.29 -1.75
N MET A 246 4.27 11.55 -1.27
CA MET A 246 3.01 11.37 -1.98
C MET A 246 2.20 12.67 -2.09
N ILE A 247 2.06 13.43 -1.01
CA ILE A 247 1.32 14.69 -1.01
C ILE A 247 1.93 15.67 -2.02
N ASP A 248 3.24 15.91 -1.92
CA ASP A 248 3.91 16.88 -2.78
C ASP A 248 3.95 16.41 -4.24
N GLY A 249 4.23 15.13 -4.46
CA GLY A 249 4.34 14.57 -5.80
C GLY A 249 3.00 14.50 -6.53
N VAL A 250 1.93 13.99 -5.89
CA VAL A 250 0.60 13.93 -6.51
C VAL A 250 0.03 15.34 -6.70
N GLY A 251 0.22 16.24 -5.75
CA GLY A 251 -0.16 17.64 -5.92
C GLY A 251 0.50 18.27 -7.15
N LYS A 252 1.79 17.98 -7.40
CA LYS A 252 2.49 18.45 -8.61
C LYS A 252 1.96 17.78 -9.89
N LEU A 253 1.65 16.50 -9.87
CA LEU A 253 1.07 15.83 -11.04
C LEU A 253 -0.29 16.42 -11.43
N ILE A 254 -1.15 16.72 -10.45
CA ILE A 254 -2.45 17.38 -10.66
C ILE A 254 -2.26 18.80 -11.21
N GLU A 255 -1.28 19.55 -10.72
CA GLU A 255 -0.93 20.88 -11.24
C GLU A 255 -0.57 20.80 -12.73
N LEU A 256 0.28 19.84 -13.12
CA LEU A 256 0.69 19.65 -14.52
C LEU A 256 -0.47 19.19 -15.42
N GLU A 257 -1.34 18.30 -14.92
CA GLU A 257 -2.57 17.91 -15.62
C GLU A 257 -3.45 19.13 -15.91
N LYS A 258 -3.65 20.00 -14.91
CA LYS A 258 -4.41 21.24 -15.05
C LYS A 258 -3.78 22.22 -16.05
N GLU A 259 -2.46 22.29 -16.12
CA GLU A 259 -1.79 23.11 -17.14
C GLU A 259 -2.12 22.63 -18.57
N LEU A 260 -2.12 21.31 -18.79
CA LEU A 260 -2.50 20.69 -20.07
C LEU A 260 -3.99 20.88 -20.37
N GLU A 261 -4.85 20.80 -19.37
CA GLU A 261 -6.28 21.09 -19.49
C GLU A 261 -6.54 22.54 -19.90
N ASN A 262 -5.74 23.48 -19.38
CA ASN A 262 -5.79 24.90 -19.69
C ASN A 262 -5.04 25.30 -20.98
N GLY A 263 -4.62 24.32 -21.80
CA GLY A 263 -4.09 24.56 -23.14
C GLY A 263 -2.59 24.79 -23.25
N LYS A 264 -1.81 24.57 -22.17
CA LYS A 264 -0.35 24.52 -22.27
C LYS A 264 0.05 23.28 -23.09
N SER A 265 1.06 23.40 -23.94
CA SER A 265 1.48 22.27 -24.78
C SER A 265 2.13 21.17 -23.93
N TYR A 266 2.01 19.92 -24.38
CA TYR A 266 2.63 18.77 -23.71
C TYR A 266 4.15 18.95 -23.57
N ALA A 267 4.79 19.42 -24.63
CA ALA A 267 6.23 19.70 -24.65
C ALA A 267 6.63 20.76 -23.60
N ASP A 268 5.87 21.85 -23.46
CA ASP A 268 6.16 22.91 -22.48
C ASP A 268 5.98 22.41 -21.04
N VAL A 269 4.98 21.57 -20.80
CA VAL A 269 4.73 20.95 -19.49
C VAL A 269 5.90 20.03 -19.12
N LEU A 270 6.31 19.12 -20.01
CA LEU A 270 7.45 18.24 -19.77
C LEU A 270 8.76 19.02 -19.59
N ALA A 271 9.00 20.03 -20.42
CA ALA A 271 10.18 20.90 -20.29
C ALA A 271 10.22 21.63 -18.94
N SER A 272 9.06 22.05 -18.41
CA SER A 272 8.99 22.75 -17.11
C SER A 272 9.41 21.90 -15.92
N VAL A 273 9.41 20.57 -16.07
CA VAL A 273 9.87 19.60 -15.05
C VAL A 273 11.15 18.87 -15.47
N GLY A 274 11.86 19.39 -16.48
CA GLY A 274 13.15 18.87 -16.93
C GLY A 274 13.07 17.56 -17.72
N VAL A 275 11.90 17.18 -18.24
CA VAL A 275 11.73 16.02 -19.11
C VAL A 275 11.82 16.49 -20.55
N THR A 276 12.96 16.26 -21.20
CA THR A 276 13.25 16.78 -22.56
C THR A 276 13.19 15.72 -23.66
N HIS A 277 13.09 14.43 -23.30
CA HIS A 277 13.07 13.31 -24.24
C HIS A 277 12.01 12.29 -23.83
N VAL A 278 10.95 12.25 -24.62
CA VAL A 278 10.05 11.10 -24.69
C VAL A 278 9.79 10.81 -26.16
N ASP A 279 9.60 9.54 -26.50
CA ASP A 279 9.57 9.04 -27.87
C ASP A 279 8.61 9.87 -28.75
N GLN A 280 9.18 10.60 -29.72
CA GLN A 280 8.44 11.49 -30.60
C GLN A 280 7.42 10.76 -31.49
N SER A 281 7.48 9.43 -31.59
CA SER A 281 6.51 8.63 -32.34
C SER A 281 5.11 8.60 -31.72
N LEU A 282 4.98 8.94 -30.43
CA LEU A 282 3.71 9.00 -29.69
C LEU A 282 3.09 10.42 -29.63
N ILE A 283 3.80 11.45 -30.12
CA ILE A 283 3.39 12.87 -30.11
C ILE A 283 2.51 13.21 -31.33
N LYS A 284 1.75 12.25 -31.89
CA LYS A 284 0.91 12.53 -33.07
C LYS A 284 -0.44 13.14 -32.68
N GLU A 285 -0.49 14.45 -32.92
CA GLU A 285 -1.63 15.40 -33.10
C GLU A 285 -2.82 15.31 -32.15
#